data_AF-A0A4Q5LKM4-F1
#
_entry.id   AF-A0A4Q5LKM4-F1
#
_cell.length_a   1.000
_cell.length_b   1.000
_cell.length_c   1.000
_cell.angle_alpha   90.00
_cell.angle_beta   90.00
_cell.angle_gamma   90.00
#
_symmetry.space_group_name_H-M   'P 1'
#
loop_
_entity.id
_entity.type
_entity.pdbx_description
1 polymer ?
#
loop_
_entity_poly.entity_id
_entity_poly.type
_entity_poly.pdbx_seq_one_letter_code
_entity_poly.pdbx_strand_id
1 'polypeptide(L)' 'MTTLIMHPQNKEQLTALKAVAKALKVSVETSPYDPEFVAIVKKASKSGNYTEVDPKDVWGSLNLK' A
#
# COMPACT_ATOMS: atom_id res chain seq x y z
N MET A 1 -7.45 19.93 -6.16
CA MET A 1 -6.53 19.78 -5.03
C MET A 1 -5.66 18.57 -5.31
N THR A 2 -4.36 18.65 -5.02
CA THR A 2 -3.38 17.61 -5.38
C THR A 2 -2.89 16.92 -4.11
N THR A 3 -2.83 15.60 -4.12
CA THR A 3 -2.32 14.80 -2.99
C THR A 3 -0.86 14.45 -3.23
N LEU A 4 0.00 14.77 -2.26
CA LEU A 4 1.40 14.36 -2.26
C LEU A 4 1.55 13.09 -1.41
N ILE A 5 1.99 11.99 -2.02
CA ILE A 5 2.25 10.72 -1.33
C ILE A 5 3.77 10.52 -1.20
N MET A 6 4.25 10.31 0.02
CA MET A 6 5.68 10.16 0.33
C MET A 6 5.95 8.75 0.88
N HIS A 7 6.96 8.07 0.34
CA HIS A 7 7.33 6.70 0.72
C HIS A 7 8.71 6.68 1.40
N PRO A 8 8.80 6.95 2.72
CA PRO A 8 10.08 6.92 3.41
C PRO A 8 10.68 5.50 3.40
N GLN A 9 11.97 5.39 3.07
CA GLN A 9 12.68 4.10 2.97
C GLN A 9 13.21 3.60 4.32
N ASN A 10 13.30 4.47 5.33
CA ASN A 10 13.82 4.14 6.64
C ASN A 10 13.14 4.96 7.76
N LYS A 11 13.45 4.58 9.02
CA LYS A 11 12.86 5.20 10.21
C LYS A 11 13.26 6.67 10.38
N GLU A 12 14.46 7.05 9.97
CA GLU A 12 14.96 8.43 10.06
C GLU A 12 14.17 9.36 9.14
N GLN A 13 13.97 8.96 7.88
CA GLN A 13 13.15 9.70 6.92
C GLN A 13 11.70 9.84 7.39
N LEU A 14 11.10 8.76 7.92
CA LEU A 14 9.75 8.81 8.48
C LEU A 14 9.65 9.82 9.64
N THR A 15 10.68 9.88 10.48
CA THR A 15 10.73 10.80 11.63
C THR A 15 10.83 12.25 11.16
N ALA A 16 11.69 12.52 10.16
CA ALA A 16 11.82 13.84 9.56
C ALA A 16 10.49 14.31 8.91
N LEU A 17 9.82 13.44 8.15
CA LEU A 17 8.53 13.76 7.52
C LEU A 17 7.44 14.07 8.55
N LYS A 18 7.38 13.31 9.64
CA LYS A 18 6.44 13.58 10.75
C LYS A 18 6.70 14.94 11.40
N ALA A 19 7.97 15.32 11.56
CA ALA A 19 8.33 16.62 12.13
C ALA A 19 7.90 17.78 11.21
N VAL A 20 8.13 17.66 9.91
CA VAL A 20 7.69 18.66 8.91
C VAL A 20 6.16 18.76 8.88
N ALA A 21 5.46 17.62 8.81
CA ALA A 21 3.99 17.62 8.81
C ALA A 21 3.40 18.25 10.09
N LYS A 22 4.00 17.98 11.26
CA LYS A 22 3.61 18.60 12.53
C LYS A 22 3.84 20.12 12.51
N ALA A 23 4.95 20.60 11.98
CA ALA A 23 5.23 22.03 11.85
C ALA A 23 4.22 22.74 10.95
N LEU A 24 3.78 22.06 9.89
CA LEU A 24 2.77 22.55 8.94
C LEU A 24 1.32 22.31 9.40
N LYS A 25 1.10 21.73 10.58
CA LYS A 25 -0.22 21.35 11.11
C LYS A 25 -1.02 20.44 10.16
N VAL A 26 -0.33 19.60 9.39
CA VAL A 26 -0.94 18.62 8.50
C VAL A 26 -1.22 17.33 9.28
N SER A 27 -2.41 16.76 9.10
CA SER A 27 -2.76 15.46 9.69
C SER A 27 -1.94 14.35 9.02
N VAL A 28 -1.33 13.49 9.83
CA VAL A 28 -0.55 12.33 9.34
C VAL A 28 -1.26 11.06 9.75
N GLU A 29 -1.69 10.28 8.77
CA GLU A 29 -2.22 8.95 9.01
C GLU A 29 -1.09 7.93 8.94
N THR A 30 -0.86 7.22 10.05
CA THR A 30 0.02 6.04 10.05
C THR A 30 -0.78 4.85 10.49
N SER A 31 -1.19 4.01 9.54
CA SER A 31 -1.84 2.74 9.82
C SER A 31 -0.91 1.61 9.37
N PRO A 32 -0.42 0.76 10.29
CA PRO A 32 0.20 -0.49 9.86
C PRO A 32 -0.86 -1.32 9.14
N TYR A 33 -0.47 -2.01 8.06
CA TYR A 33 -1.34 -3.02 7.48
C TYR A 33 -1.68 -4.07 8.53
N ASP A 34 -2.91 -4.56 8.48
CA ASP A 34 -3.35 -5.65 9.34
C ASP A 34 -2.37 -6.84 9.22
N PRO A 35 -1.86 -7.38 10.34
CA PRO A 35 -0.86 -8.43 10.30
C PRO A 35 -1.38 -9.74 9.68
N GLU A 36 -2.67 -10.06 9.82
CA GLU A 36 -3.27 -11.23 9.19
C GLU A 36 -3.34 -11.05 7.67
N PHE A 37 -3.75 -9.87 7.21
CA PHE A 37 -3.71 -9.50 5.79
C PHE A 37 -2.30 -9.65 5.22
N VAL A 38 -1.28 -9.11 5.89
CA VAL A 38 0.12 -9.24 5.46
C VAL A 38 0.57 -10.69 5.40
N ALA A 39 0.14 -11.53 6.36
CA ALA A 39 0.45 -12.95 6.36
C ALA A 39 -0.19 -13.69 5.17
N ILE A 40 -1.45 -13.40 4.85
CA ILE A 40 -2.16 -13.96 3.69
C ILE A 40 -1.42 -13.60 2.40
N VAL A 41 -1.07 -12.32 2.20
CA VAL A 41 -0.36 -11.85 1.00
C VAL A 41 1.01 -12.52 0.86
N LYS A 42 1.78 -12.60 1.95
CA LYS A 42 3.09 -13.26 1.95
C LYS A 42 2.99 -14.75 1.63
N LYS A 43 1.93 -15.43 2.09
CA LYS A 43 1.68 -16.85 1.78
C LYS A 43 1.32 -17.01 0.30
N ALA A 44 0.42 -16.19 -0.24
CA ALA A 44 0.03 -16.21 -1.65
C ALA A 44 1.23 -15.95 -2.58
N SER A 45 2.06 -14.95 -2.27
CA SER A 45 3.27 -14.62 -3.06
C SER A 45 4.31 -15.74 -3.13
N LYS A 46 4.30 -16.68 -2.18
CA LYS A 46 5.19 -17.86 -2.22
C LYS A 46 4.58 -19.06 -2.94
N SER A 47 3.27 -19.06 -3.16
CA SER A 47 2.56 -20.22 -3.72
C SER A 47 2.80 -20.41 -5.21
N GLY A 48 3.17 -19.37 -5.96
CA GLY A 48 3.43 -19.45 -7.40
C GLY A 48 2.18 -19.57 -8.29
N ASN A 49 0.99 -19.69 -7.70
CA ASN A 49 -0.28 -19.73 -8.41
C ASN A 49 -0.80 -18.32 -8.63
N TYR A 50 -0.79 -17.87 -9.88
CA TYR A 50 -1.23 -16.53 -10.26
C TYR A 50 -2.25 -16.61 -11.39
N THR A 51 -3.23 -15.73 -11.35
CA THR A 51 -4.15 -15.48 -12.47
C THR A 51 -3.71 -14.19 -13.13
N GLU A 52 -3.40 -14.25 -14.42
CA GLU A 52 -3.12 -13.05 -15.19
C GLU A 52 -4.43 -12.26 -15.39
N VAL A 53 -4.40 -10.97 -15.06
CA VAL A 53 -5.57 -10.09 -15.15
C VAL A 53 -5.33 -9.05 -16.23
N ASP A 54 -6.21 -9.01 -17.23
CA ASP A 54 -6.16 -7.99 -18.27
C ASP A 54 -6.64 -6.64 -17.68
N PRO A 55 -5.81 -5.57 -17.72
CA PRO A 55 -6.21 -4.25 -17.23
C PRO A 55 -7.42 -3.65 -17.97
N LYS A 56 -7.69 -4.08 -19.20
CA LYS A 56 -8.80 -3.61 -20.04
C LYS A 56 -10.10 -4.38 -19.78
N ASP A 57 -10.03 -5.58 -19.18
CA ASP A 57 -11.20 -6.40 -18.85
C ASP A 57 -10.98 -7.21 -17.56
N VAL A 58 -10.82 -6.49 -16.45
CA VAL A 58 -10.53 -7.07 -15.12
C VAL A 58 -11.54 -8.16 -14.73
N TRP A 59 -12.83 -7.94 -14.97
CA TRP A 59 -13.87 -8.90 -14.57
C TRP A 59 -13.99 -10.10 -15.52
N GLY A 60 -13.69 -9.92 -16.81
CA GLY A 60 -13.60 -11.03 -17.76
C GLY A 60 -12.45 -11.98 -17.43
N SER A 61 -11.26 -11.45 -17.10
CA SER A 61 -10.10 -12.27 -16.74
C SER A 61 -10.28 -13.09 -15.46
N LEU A 62 -11.20 -12.67 -14.59
CA LEU A 62 -11.54 -13.36 -13.35
C LEU A 62 -12.77 -14.27 -13.48
N ASN A 63 -13.36 -14.36 -14.68
CA ASN A 63 -14.55 -15.17 -14.97
C ASN A 63 -15.74 -14.84 -14.05
N LEU A 64 -15.94 -13.54 -13.77
CA LEU A 64 -16.98 -12.99 -12.88
C LEU A 64 -18.15 -12.34 -13.65
N LYS A 65 -18.36 -12.73 -14.91
CA LYS A 65 -19.44 -12.24 -15.79
C LYS A 65 -20.62 -13.21 -15.80
#